data_AF-A0A1Z4V0V5-F1
#
_entry.id   AF-A0A1Z4V0V5-F1
#
_cell.length_a   1.000
_cell.length_b   1.000
_cell.length_c   1.000
_cell.angle_alpha   90.00
_cell.angle_beta   90.00
_cell.angle_gamma   90.00
#
_symmetry.space_group_name_H-M   'P 1'
#
loop_
_entity.id
_entity.type
_entity.pdbx_description
1 polymer ?
#
loop_
_entity_poly.entity_id
_entity_poly.type
_entity_poly.pdbx_seq_one_letter_code
_entity_poly.pdbx_strand_id
1 'polypeptide(L)' 'MNRSQIVAIITGAISILLAIAYLIVVQILDYRDMKPAPISQISPVVIIASSNFPNLQLDIISKV' A
#
# COMPACT_ATOMS: atom_id res chain seq x y z
N MET A 1 -0.34 35.28 39.57
CA MET A 1 0.65 34.68 38.65
C MET A 1 1.57 35.77 38.14
N ASN A 2 2.87 35.51 38.08
CA ASN A 2 3.81 36.48 37.54
C ASN A 2 3.62 36.63 36.03
N ARG A 3 3.80 37.85 35.50
CA ARG A 3 3.72 38.16 34.06
C ARG A 3 4.51 37.18 33.18
N SER A 4 5.68 36.73 33.64
CA SER A 4 6.50 35.72 32.95
C SER A 4 5.80 34.37 32.82
N GLN A 5 5.10 33.93 33.87
CA GLN A 5 4.42 32.64 33.90
C GLN A 5 3.20 32.62 32.97
N ILE A 6 2.47 33.74 32.88
CA ILE A 6 1.33 33.91 31.97
C ILE A 6 1.80 33.85 30.51
N VAL A 7 2.89 34.56 30.18
CA VAL A 7 3.48 34.53 28.84
C VAL A 7 3.95 33.12 28.47
N ALA A 8 4.60 32.40 29.39
CA ALA A 8 5.05 31.03 29.14
C ALA A 8 3.88 30.08 28.79
N ILE A 9 2.78 30.19 29.53
CA ILE A 9 1.59 29.37 29.28
C ILE A 9 0.94 29.73 27.94
N ILE A 10 0.80 31.03 27.64
CA ILE A 10 0.22 31.50 26.39
C ILE A 10 1.06 31.04 25.18
N THR A 11 2.38 31.21 25.24
CA THR A 11 3.27 30.74 24.17
C THR A 11 3.21 29.23 23.99
N GLY A 12 3.12 28.46 25.09
CA GLY A 12 2.91 27.02 25.03
C GLY A 12 1.58 26.63 24.38
N ALA A 13 0.50 27.32 24.74
CA ALA A 13 -0.82 27.10 24.16
C ALA A 13 -0.87 27.44 22.67
N ILE A 14 -0.24 28.55 22.25
CA ILE A 14 -0.13 28.95 20.84
C ILE A 14 0.66 27.90 20.05
N SER A 15 1.76 27.38 20.61
CA SER A 15 2.55 26.32 19.98
C SER A 15 1.72 25.06 19.71
N ILE A 16 0.94 24.62 20.69
CA ILE A 16 0.06 23.46 20.55
C ILE A 16 -1.04 23.72 19.50
N LEU A 17 -1.67 24.90 19.55
CA LEU A 17 -2.71 25.28 18.59
C LEU A 17 -2.14 25.29 17.16
N LEU A 18 -0.96 25.86 16.96
CA LEU A 18 -0.29 25.89 15.67
C LEU A 18 0.08 24.49 15.18
N ALA A 19 0.55 23.61 16.07
CA ALA A 19 0.85 22.22 15.74
C ALA A 19 -0.41 21.47 15.26
N ILE A 20 -1.54 21.64 15.96
CA ILE A 20 -2.82 21.05 15.56
C ILE A 20 -3.27 21.60 14.20
N ALA A 21 -3.20 22.93 14.01
CA ALA A 21 -3.55 23.56 12.75
C ALA A 21 -2.70 23.03 11.59
N TYR A 22 -1.39 22.86 11.81
CA TYR A 22 -0.49 22.27 10.82
C TYR A 22 -0.90 20.85 10.43
N LEU A 23 -1.25 20.00 11.40
CA LEU A 23 -1.71 18.65 11.11
C LEU A 23 -3.01 18.64 10.29
N ILE A 24 -3.96 19.51 10.61
CA ILE A 24 -5.21 19.67 9.85
C ILE A 24 -4.91 20.08 8.39
N VAL A 25 -4.00 21.03 8.19
CA VAL A 25 -3.60 21.46 6.85
C VAL A 25 -2.99 20.31 6.05
N VAL A 26 -2.04 19.57 6.64
CA VAL A 26 -1.42 18.40 5.99
C VAL A 26 -2.47 17.36 5.63
N GLN A 27 -3.44 17.12 6.51
CA GLN A 27 -4.54 16.18 6.26
C GLN A 27 -5.40 16.59 5.07
N ILE A 28 -5.73 17.88 4.93
CA ILE A 28 -6.48 18.37 3.76
C ILE A 28 -5.65 18.23 2.47
N LEU A 29 -4.35 18.51 2.54
CA LEU A 29 -3.44 18.39 1.39
C LEU A 29 -3.22 16.94 0.94
N ASP A 30 -3.23 15.99 1.88
CA ASP A 30 -3.12 14.56 1.61
C ASP A 30 -4.47 13.90 1.28
N TYR A 31 -5.60 14.53 1.64
CA TYR A 31 -6.96 14.03 1.33
C TYR A 31 -7.31 14.05 -0.17
N ARG A 32 -6.45 14.61 -1.01
CA ARG A 32 -6.60 14.55 -2.47
C ARG A 32 -6.81 13.13 -2.98
N ASP A 33 -7.72 12.96 -3.95
CA ASP A 33 -8.10 11.67 -4.54
C ASP A 33 -6.87 10.88 -5.01
N MET A 34 -6.44 9.90 -4.21
CA MET A 34 -5.45 8.92 -4.61
C MET A 34 -6.13 7.90 -5.52
N LYS A 35 -6.19 8.20 -6.81
CA LYS A 35 -6.60 7.19 -7.79
C LYS A 35 -5.57 6.05 -7.76
N PRO A 36 -5.99 4.79 -7.55
CA PRO A 36 -5.07 3.67 -7.62
C PRO A 36 -4.39 3.68 -8.99
N ALA A 37 -3.09 3.37 -9.01
CA ALA A 37 -2.33 3.26 -10.25
C ALA A 37 -3.10 2.33 -11.19
N PRO A 38 -3.23 2.67 -12.49
CA PRO A 38 -3.91 1.81 -13.44
C PRO A 38 -3.30 0.42 -13.40
N ILE A 39 -4.06 -0.56 -12.91
CA ILE A 39 -3.72 -1.97 -13.10
C ILE A 39 -4.01 -2.28 -14.55
N SER A 40 -2.97 -2.27 -15.38
CA SER A 40 -3.07 -2.87 -16.71
C SER A 40 -3.51 -4.31 -16.48
N GLN A 41 -4.74 -4.64 -16.87
CA GLN A 41 -5.29 -6.00 -16.81
C GLN A 41 -4.63 -6.83 -17.91
N ILE A 42 -3.33 -7.02 -17.79
CA ILE A 42 -2.56 -7.98 -18.57
C ILE A 42 -2.86 -9.30 -17.88
N SER A 43 -3.91 -9.99 -18.33
CA SER A 43 -4.12 -11.38 -17.95
C SER A 43 -2.82 -12.12 -18.24
N PRO A 44 -2.13 -12.68 -17.24
CA PRO A 44 -0.95 -13.47 -17.51
C PRO A 44 -1.38 -14.61 -18.43
N VAL A 45 -0.83 -14.62 -19.65
CA VAL A 45 -1.00 -15.74 -20.57
C VAL A 45 -0.27 -16.92 -19.94
N VAL A 46 -1.01 -17.77 -19.24
CA VAL A 46 -0.51 -19.04 -18.73
C VAL A 46 -0.46 -19.99 -19.92
N ILE A 47 0.73 -20.21 -20.47
CA ILE A 47 0.97 -21.25 -21.48
C ILE A 47 1.10 -22.58 -20.75
N ILE A 48 0.05 -23.39 -20.76
CA ILE A 48 0.09 -24.77 -20.25
C ILE A 48 0.74 -25.63 -21.34
N ALA A 49 1.97 -26.09 -21.09
CA ALA A 49 2.61 -27.08 -21.95
C ALA A 49 1.88 -28.43 -21.76
N SER A 50 1.06 -28.82 -22.74
CA SER A 50 0.54 -30.19 -22.82
C SER A 50 1.65 -31.11 -23.31
N SER A 51 2.39 -31.71 -22.39
CA SER A 51 3.26 -32.83 -22.73
C SER A 51 2.39 -34.02 -23.16
N ASN A 52 2.35 -34.27 -24.47
CA ASN A 52 1.77 -35.50 -25.01
C ASN A 52 2.74 -36.63 -24.64
N PHE A 53 2.51 -37.29 -23.51
CA PHE A 53 3.26 -38.48 -23.14
C PHE A 53 2.82 -39.60 -24.09
N PRO A 54 3.66 -40.04 -25.05
CA PRO A 54 3.36 -41.26 -25.78
C PRO A 54 3.27 -42.38 -24.74
N ASN A 55 2.32 -43.29 -24.97
CA ASN A 55 1.92 -44.39 -24.10
C ASN A 55 3.09 -45.37 -23.83
N LEU A 56 4.09 -44.94 -23.05
CA LEU A 56 5.24 -45.74 -22.58
C LEU A 56 4.83 -46.83 -21.59
N GLN A 57 3.53 -46.93 -21.28
CA GLN A 57 2.97 -47.95 -20.42
C GLN A 57 2.69 -49.28 -21.16
N LEU A 58 2.65 -49.30 -22.50
CA LEU A 58 2.41 -50.54 -23.26
C LEU A 58 3.68 -51.36 -23.57
N ASP A 59 4.88 -50.77 -23.50
CA ASP A 59 6.13 -51.50 -23.82
C ASP A 59 6.65 -52.36 -22.67
N ILE A 60 6.30 -52.05 -21.41
CA ILE A 60 6.79 -52.82 -20.25
C ILE A 60 6.01 -54.13 -20.09
N ILE A 61 4.72 -54.16 -20.44
CA ILE A 61 3.88 -55.35 -20.30
C ILE A 61 4.05 -56.34 -21.45
N SER A 62 4.53 -55.89 -22.62
CA SER A 62 4.81 -56.78 -23.76
C SER A 62 6.18 -57.44 -23.70
N LYS A 63 7.03 -57.13 -22.70
CA LYS A 63 8.42 -57.60 -22.60
C LYS A 63 8.71 -58.42 -21.32
N VAL A 64 7.68 -59.08 -20.78
CA VAL A 64 7.76 -60.18 -19.79
C VAL A 64 7.09 -61.41 -20.37
#